data_AF-A0A1F4BMT4-F1
#
_entry.id   AF-A0A1F4BMT4-F1
#
_cell.length_a   1.000
_cell.length_b   1.000
_cell.length_c   1.000
_cell.angle_alpha   90.00
_cell.angle_beta   90.00
_cell.angle_gamma   90.00
#
_symmetry.space_group_name_H-M   'P 1'
#
loop_
_entity.id
_entity.type
_entity.pdbx_description
1 polymer ?
#
loop_
_entity_poly.entity_id
_entity_poly.type
_entity_poly.pdbx_seq_one_letter_code
_entity_poly.pdbx_strand_id
1 'polypeptide(L)'
;MGPAWKVRRLHAMIEIAATPRALTVMVESDATGAGASPDSDLAPVRERLKQLYPAGALLEVRAASSARRVALEIPARPPAAA
;
A
#
# COMPACT_ATOMS: atom_id res chain seq x y z
N MET A 1 -14.56 14.45 35.24
CA MET A 1 -14.64 14.89 33.82
C MET A 1 -13.55 14.15 33.07
N GLY A 2 -13.89 13.09 32.34
CA GLY A 2 -12.91 12.33 31.54
C GLY A 2 -12.49 13.10 30.28
N PRO A 3 -11.30 12.84 29.72
CA PRO A 3 -10.84 13.52 28.52
C PRO A 3 -11.81 13.25 27.37
N ALA A 4 -12.29 14.33 26.73
CA ALA A 4 -13.07 14.24 25.50
C ALA A 4 -12.13 13.89 24.35
N TRP A 5 -12.07 12.61 23.98
CA TRP A 5 -11.32 12.16 22.82
C TRP A 5 -11.97 12.73 21.56
N LYS A 6 -11.27 13.61 20.83
CA LYS A 6 -11.71 14.04 19.50
C LYS A 6 -11.51 12.87 18.53
N VAL A 7 -12.61 12.24 18.13
CA VAL A 7 -12.60 11.25 17.04
C VAL A 7 -12.36 12.00 15.73
N ARG A 8 -11.18 11.83 15.13
CA ARG A 8 -10.89 12.33 13.78
C ARG A 8 -11.11 11.18 12.80
N ARG A 9 -12.10 11.33 11.90
CA ARG A 9 -12.30 10.38 10.81
C ARG A 9 -11.21 10.61 9.77
N LEU A 10 -10.48 9.56 9.44
CA LEU A 10 -9.47 9.54 8.38
C LEU A 10 -10.13 9.02 7.11
N HIS A 11 -9.75 9.57 5.98
CA HIS A 11 -10.22 9.13 4.67
C HIS A 11 -9.15 8.27 3.99
N ALA A 12 -9.62 7.19 3.37
CA ALA A 12 -8.82 6.38 2.48
C ALA A 12 -9.58 6.17 1.17
N MET A 13 -8.90 6.41 0.06
CA MET A 13 -9.35 6.08 -1.28
C MET A 13 -8.60 4.85 -1.76
N ILE A 14 -9.32 3.89 -2.31
CA ILE A 14 -8.75 2.68 -2.90
C ILE A 14 -9.19 2.61 -4.36
N GLU A 15 -8.22 2.64 -5.27
CA GLU A 15 -8.45 2.44 -6.69
C GLU A 15 -7.83 1.12 -7.12
N ILE A 16 -8.62 0.29 -7.82
CA ILE A 16 -8.19 -1.02 -8.31
C ILE A 16 -8.38 -1.03 -9.82
N ALA A 17 -7.29 -1.26 -10.55
CA ALA A 17 -7.29 -1.38 -11.99
C ALA A 17 -6.68 -2.73 -12.39
N ALA A 18 -7.44 -3.53 -13.14
CA ALA A 18 -6.95 -4.79 -13.69
C ALA A 18 -6.77 -4.65 -15.20
N THR A 19 -5.56 -4.94 -15.67
CA THR A 19 -5.24 -5.05 -17.09
C THR A 19 -4.81 -6.48 -17.41
N PRO A 20 -4.77 -6.88 -18.69
CA PRO A 20 -4.23 -8.20 -19.06
C PRO A 20 -2.76 -8.42 -18.66
N ARG A 21 -2.03 -7.36 -18.29
CA ARG A 21 -0.61 -7.42 -17.91
C ARG A 21 -0.39 -7.36 -16.40
N ALA A 22 -1.22 -6.62 -15.68
CA ALA A 22 -1.04 -6.40 -14.25
C ALA A 22 -2.35 -6.01 -13.56
N LEU A 23 -2.42 -6.33 -12.27
CA LEU A 23 -3.34 -5.77 -11.30
C LEU A 23 -2.62 -4.64 -10.56
N THR A 24 -3.19 -3.44 -10.61
CA THR A 24 -2.69 -2.28 -9.88
C THR A 24 -3.69 -1.91 -8.79
N VAL A 25 -3.21 -1.77 -7.57
CA VAL A 25 -3.97 -1.30 -6.40
C VAL A 25 -3.30 -0.04 -5.89
N MET A 26 -4.03 1.06 -5.87
CA MET A 26 -3.57 2.33 -5.32
C MET A 26 -4.39 2.67 -4.08
N VAL A 27 -3.70 3.00 -2.99
CA VAL A 27 -4.30 3.44 -1.75
C VAL A 27 -3.78 4.83 -1.45
N GLU A 28 -4.67 5.80 -1.32
CA GLU A 28 -4.34 7.14 -0.85
C GLU A 28 -5.04 7.40 0.47
N SER A 29 -4.32 7.92 1.47
CA SER A 29 -4.89 8.27 2.76
C SER A 29 -4.41 9.62 3.26
N ASP A 30 -5.31 10.41 3.81
CA ASP A 30 -5.01 11.66 4.50
C ASP A 30 -4.47 11.45 5.94
N ALA A 31 -4.30 10.18 6.32
CA ALA A 31 -3.69 9.76 7.57
C ALA A 31 -2.21 10.19 7.60
N THR A 32 -1.96 11.30 8.26
CA THR A 32 -0.63 11.74 8.68
C THR A 32 -0.27 11.03 9.98
N GLY A 33 -0.10 9.71 9.91
CA GLY A 33 0.33 8.91 11.07
C GLY A 33 1.69 9.39 11.57
N ALA A 34 1.70 9.98 12.77
CA ALA A 34 2.93 10.37 13.47
C ALA A 34 3.64 9.10 13.99
N GLY A 35 4.83 8.82 13.48
CA GLY A 35 5.83 8.06 14.23
C GLY A 35 6.46 6.83 13.57
N ALA A 36 5.80 6.15 12.63
CA ALA A 36 6.37 4.95 12.00
C ALA A 36 6.87 5.26 10.57
N SER A 37 8.12 4.88 10.29
CA SER A 37 8.65 4.88 8.93
C SER A 37 7.85 3.87 8.10
N PRO A 38 7.25 4.28 6.97
CA PRO A 38 6.41 3.40 6.16
C PRO A 38 7.14 2.13 5.70
N ASP A 39 8.46 2.17 5.59
CA ASP A 39 9.26 1.00 5.24
C ASP A 39 9.24 -0.10 6.31
N SER A 40 9.17 0.26 7.60
CA SER A 40 9.13 -0.73 8.69
C SER A 40 7.76 -1.43 8.76
N ASP A 41 6.68 -0.68 8.63
CA ASP A 41 5.32 -1.23 8.68
C ASP A 41 5.00 -2.10 7.46
N LEU A 42 5.59 -1.77 6.30
CA LEU A 42 5.35 -2.48 5.05
C LEU A 42 6.38 -3.58 4.78
N ALA A 43 7.41 -3.73 5.59
CA ALA A 43 8.41 -4.80 5.44
C ALA A 43 7.77 -6.20 5.34
N PRO A 44 6.82 -6.60 6.22
CA PRO A 44 6.15 -7.90 6.09
C PRO A 44 5.37 -8.06 4.78
N VAL A 45 4.77 -6.97 4.28
CA VAL A 45 4.04 -6.95 3.01
C VAL A 45 5.02 -7.14 1.84
N ARG A 46 6.15 -6.41 1.84
CA ARG A 46 7.21 -6.56 0.83
C ARG A 46 7.75 -8.00 0.79
N GLU A 47 8.04 -8.59 1.95
CA GLU A 47 8.52 -9.97 2.03
C GLU A 47 7.47 -10.97 1.51
N ARG A 48 6.20 -10.77 1.87
CA ARG A 48 5.12 -11.62 1.38
C ARG A 48 4.96 -11.50 -0.14
N LEU A 49 5.08 -10.31 -0.69
CA LEU A 49 5.02 -10.08 -2.15
C LEU A 49 6.17 -10.79 -2.88
N LYS A 50 7.40 -10.78 -2.33
CA LYS A 50 8.52 -11.55 -2.90
C LYS A 50 8.25 -13.05 -2.95
N GLN A 51 7.62 -13.60 -1.91
CA GLN A 51 7.28 -15.03 -1.85
C GLN A 51 6.18 -15.41 -2.85
N LEU A 52 5.14 -14.58 -2.97
CA LEU A 52 3.98 -14.87 -3.81
C LEU A 52 4.21 -14.53 -5.29
N TYR A 53 5.02 -13.51 -5.56
CA TYR A 53 5.27 -12.96 -6.90
C TYR A 53 6.77 -12.72 -7.12
N PRO A 54 7.59 -13.78 -7.16
CA PRO A 54 9.04 -13.66 -7.31
C PRO A 54 9.47 -12.98 -8.62
N ALA A 55 8.58 -12.88 -9.63
CA ALA A 55 8.86 -12.19 -10.90
C ALA A 55 8.61 -10.67 -10.91
N GLY A 56 8.34 -10.05 -9.75
CA GLY A 56 8.35 -8.59 -9.66
C GLY A 56 7.00 -7.94 -9.40
N ALA A 57 6.28 -8.38 -8.36
CA ALA A 57 5.32 -7.46 -7.75
C ALA A 57 6.07 -6.26 -7.16
N LEU A 58 5.58 -5.05 -7.42
CA LEU A 58 6.18 -3.79 -7.00
C LEU A 58 5.30 -3.12 -5.94
N LEU A 59 5.92 -2.65 -4.86
CA LEU A 59 5.26 -1.86 -3.83
C LEU A 59 6.02 -0.54 -3.68
N GLU A 60 5.38 0.55 -4.10
CA GLU A 60 5.88 1.91 -3.96
C GLU A 60 5.09 2.67 -2.90
N VAL A 61 5.80 3.49 -2.13
CA VAL A 61 5.20 4.38 -1.14
C VAL A 61 5.70 5.79 -1.42
N ARG A 62 4.76 6.72 -1.59
CA ARG A 62 5.08 8.13 -1.83
C ARG A 62 4.37 8.98 -0.79
N ALA A 63 5.10 9.92 -0.22
CA ALA A 63 4.51 11.02 0.53
C ALA A 63 4.03 12.07 -0.47
N ALA A 64 2.74 12.40 -0.43
CA ALA A 64 2.17 13.60 -1.04
C ALA A 64 2.00 14.66 0.07
N SER A 65 1.97 15.94 -0.32
CA SER A 65 2.00 17.11 0.58
C SER A 65 1.01 17.08 1.76
N SER A 66 -0.10 16.34 1.64
CA SER A 66 -1.08 16.14 2.72
C SER A 66 -1.64 14.71 2.82
N ALA A 67 -1.07 13.76 2.09
CA ALA A 67 -1.57 12.40 1.99
C ALA A 67 -0.44 11.40 1.77
N ARG A 68 -0.63 10.15 2.19
CA ARG A 68 0.25 9.03 1.86
C ARG A 68 -0.38 8.25 0.72
N ARG A 69 0.42 7.96 -0.30
CA ARG A 69 0.02 7.12 -1.43
C ARG A 69 0.86 5.84 -1.44
N VAL A 70 0.19 4.70 -1.49
CA VAL A 70 0.79 3.38 -1.65
C VAL A 70 0.30 2.82 -2.98
N ALA A 71 1.21 2.39 -3.83
CA ALA A 71 0.89 1.74 -5.09
C ALA A 71 1.45 0.32 -5.07
N LEU A 72 0.59 -0.65 -5.31
CA LEU A 72 0.93 -2.07 -5.45
C LEU A 72 0.63 -2.48 -6.88
N GLU A 73 1.64 -3.02 -7.57
CA GLU A 73 1.50 -3.60 -8.89
C GLU A 73 1.83 -5.09 -8.82
N ILE A 74 0.90 -5.93 -9.27
CA ILE A 74 1.03 -7.39 -9.31
C ILE A 74 0.92 -7.82 -10.77
N PRO A 75 1.94 -8.47 -11.37
CA PRO A 75 1.85 -8.96 -12.73
C PRO A 75 0.77 -10.05 -12.87
N ALA A 76 0.01 -10.02 -13.96
CA ALA A 76 -1.15 -10.90 -14.19
C ALA A 76 -0.77 -12.38 -14.39
N ARG A 77 0.48 -12.66 -14.75
CA ARG A 77 1.01 -14.02 -14.89
C ARG A 77 2.10 -14.23 -13.85
N PRO A 78 1.91 -15.15 -12.87
CA PRO A 78 3.07 -15.67 -12.17
C PRO A 78 4.00 -16.30 -13.23
N PRO A 79 5.33 -16.16 -13.09
CA PRO A 79 6.24 -16.80 -14.03
C PRO A 79 5.92 -18.30 -14.02
N ALA A 80 5.94 -18.93 -15.20
CA ALA A 80 5.90 -20.38 -15.24
C ALA A 80 7.05 -20.87 -14.35
N ALA A 81 6.71 -21.67 -13.32
CA ALA A 81 7.73 -22.29 -12.47
C ALA A 81 8.68 -23.06 -13.39
N ALA A 82 9.95 -22.65 -13.38
CA ALA A 82 11.01 -23.34 -14.12
C ALA A 82 11.34 -24.68 -13.47
#